data_AF-A0A0N1AMJ0-F1
#
_entry.id   AF-A0A0N1AMJ0-F1
#
_cell.length_a   1.000
_cell.length_b   1.000
_cell.length_c   1.000
_cell.angle_alpha   90.00
_cell.angle_beta   90.00
_cell.angle_gamma   90.00
#
_symmetry.space_group_name_H-M   'P 1'
#
loop_
_entity.id
_entity.type
_entity.pdbx_description
1 polymer ?
#
loop_
_entity_poly.entity_id
_entity_poly.type
_entity_poly.pdbx_seq_one_letter_code
_entity_poly.pdbx_strand_id
1 'polypeptide(L)'
;MAPVTCRNAGEAAGQFDRATRAEVELAEKDTGFDMKGKLTCLRYPNFALKELDLGEKGAAGIYIASSEGPCQLNPTLDRKIEDDTAGYLWGAVGPYAFFRGADGLNGGLPFVVYDARTGARLIEDLIAGDFAALSLVGEELTLRYRRTYAASCSLLAAPETCAATIRQELGLAADRPMPDCRPAYQPAIDADPDAAKAIEAWPSVIDYPVERKLSASGTSFVAVDGDLVCRPSM
;
A
#
# COMPACT_ATOMS: atom_id res chain seq x y z
N MET A 1 -10.17 0.52 -36.99
CA MET A 1 -10.14 -0.28 -35.75
C MET A 1 -8.95 -1.22 -35.85
N ALA A 2 -7.85 -0.89 -35.17
CA ALA A 2 -6.67 -1.75 -35.10
C ALA A 2 -6.90 -2.85 -34.03
N PRO A 3 -6.22 -4.01 -34.11
CA PRO A 3 -6.50 -5.14 -33.23
C PRO A 3 -6.02 -4.83 -31.80
N VAL A 4 -6.91 -5.01 -30.82
CA VAL A 4 -6.55 -5.07 -29.40
C VAL A 4 -5.65 -6.29 -29.23
N THR A 5 -4.37 -6.05 -28.94
CA THR A 5 -3.43 -7.13 -28.62
C THR A 5 -3.71 -7.56 -27.18
N CYS A 6 -4.61 -8.52 -27.01
CA CYS A 6 -4.75 -9.27 -25.76
C CYS A 6 -3.48 -10.11 -25.57
N ARG A 7 -2.43 -9.52 -24.98
CA ARG A 7 -1.29 -10.31 -24.51
C ARG A 7 -1.72 -11.02 -23.23
N ASN A 8 -1.84 -12.34 -23.31
CA ASN A 8 -1.80 -13.19 -22.13
C ASN A 8 -0.42 -13.01 -21.49
N ALA A 9 -0.30 -12.09 -20.54
CA ALA A 9 0.88 -12.03 -19.68
C ALA A 9 0.87 -13.31 -18.84
N GLY A 10 1.75 -14.24 -19.22
CA GLY A 10 2.18 -15.37 -18.42
C GLY A 10 3.38 -14.95 -17.58
N GLU A 11 3.15 -14.05 -16.64
CA GLU A 11 4.05 -13.83 -15.50
C GLU A 11 3.46 -14.54 -14.29
N ALA A 12 4.33 -15.09 -13.44
CA ALA A 12 3.97 -15.83 -12.24
C ALA A 12 2.81 -15.12 -11.51
N ALA A 13 1.79 -15.89 -11.09
CA ALA A 13 0.67 -15.37 -10.34
C ALA A 13 1.21 -14.50 -9.19
N GLY A 14 1.09 -13.18 -9.35
CA GLY A 14 1.33 -12.25 -8.27
C GLY A 14 0.39 -12.61 -7.11
N GLN A 15 0.59 -11.97 -5.97
CA GLN A 15 -0.26 -12.17 -4.80
C GLN A 15 -1.74 -11.80 -5.06
N PHE A 16 -2.03 -11.16 -6.18
CA PHE A 16 -3.35 -10.75 -6.66
C PHE A 16 -3.95 -11.73 -7.66
N ASP A 17 -5.26 -11.64 -7.81
CA ASP A 17 -5.99 -12.33 -8.85
C ASP A 17 -5.53 -11.91 -10.25
N ARG A 18 -5.59 -12.85 -11.19
CA ARG A 18 -5.23 -12.57 -12.56
C ARG A 18 -6.25 -11.63 -13.21
N ALA A 19 -5.78 -10.49 -13.71
CA ALA A 19 -6.57 -9.56 -14.50
C ALA A 19 -6.22 -9.62 -15.99
N THR A 20 -7.17 -9.27 -16.84
CA THR A 20 -6.84 -8.87 -18.23
C THR A 20 -6.40 -7.42 -18.21
N ARG A 21 -5.17 -7.14 -18.66
CA ARG A 21 -4.62 -5.78 -18.74
C ARG A 21 -4.80 -5.20 -20.14
N ALA A 22 -5.23 -3.95 -20.20
CA ALA A 22 -5.25 -3.14 -21.41
C ALA A 22 -4.64 -1.77 -21.11
N GLU A 23 -3.95 -1.20 -22.09
CA GLU A 23 -3.37 0.14 -22.01
C GLU A 23 -3.75 0.90 -23.28
N VAL A 24 -4.21 2.15 -23.11
CA VAL A 24 -4.57 3.01 -24.23
C VAL A 24 -4.04 4.42 -24.00
N GLU A 25 -3.50 5.01 -25.06
CA GLU A 25 -3.16 6.43 -25.09
C GLU A 25 -4.45 7.24 -25.24
N LEU A 26 -4.61 8.26 -24.41
CA LEU A 26 -5.72 9.19 -24.41
C LEU A 26 -5.27 10.54 -24.96
N ALA A 27 -6.08 11.12 -25.85
CA ALA A 27 -5.93 12.51 -26.26
C ALA A 27 -6.36 13.46 -25.12
N GLU A 28 -5.89 14.70 -25.16
CA GLU A 28 -6.18 15.75 -24.15
C GLU A 28 -7.67 15.86 -23.80
N LYS A 29 -8.52 15.96 -24.82
CA LYS A 29 -9.99 16.02 -24.64
C LYS A 29 -10.60 14.82 -23.89
N ASP A 30 -9.93 13.67 -23.88
CA ASP A 30 -10.42 12.41 -23.34
C ASP A 30 -9.89 12.13 -21.92
N THR A 31 -8.88 12.90 -21.46
CA THR A 31 -8.36 12.80 -20.08
C THR A 31 -9.15 13.68 -19.11
N GLY A 32 -9.82 14.73 -19.60
CA GLY A 32 -10.40 15.78 -18.76
C GLY A 32 -9.38 16.85 -18.35
N PHE A 33 -8.17 16.81 -18.90
CA PHE A 33 -7.07 17.74 -18.67
C PHE A 33 -6.49 18.24 -20.00
N ASP A 34 -5.82 19.39 -19.99
CA ASP A 34 -5.15 19.96 -21.18
C ASP A 34 -3.82 19.25 -21.51
N MET A 35 -3.77 17.93 -21.34
CA MET A 35 -2.62 17.08 -21.64
C MET A 35 -3.02 15.65 -21.97
N LYS A 36 -2.23 15.01 -22.84
CA LYS A 36 -2.37 13.58 -23.18
C LYS A 36 -2.06 12.74 -21.96
N GLY A 37 -2.62 11.53 -21.93
CA GLY A 37 -2.43 10.61 -20.82
C GLY A 37 -2.44 9.18 -21.28
N LYS A 38 -2.09 8.28 -20.35
CA LYS A 38 -2.18 6.84 -20.54
C LYS A 38 -3.24 6.31 -19.58
N LEU A 39 -4.17 5.52 -20.12
CA LEU A 39 -5.15 4.80 -19.31
C LEU A 39 -4.77 3.32 -19.25
N THR A 40 -4.47 2.85 -18.04
CA THR A 40 -4.29 1.42 -17.75
C THR A 40 -5.59 0.87 -17.18
N CYS A 41 -6.09 -0.25 -17.73
CA CYS A 41 -7.24 -0.97 -17.17
C CYS A 41 -6.84 -2.39 -16.75
N LEU A 42 -7.18 -2.77 -15.52
CA LEU A 42 -7.12 -4.13 -15.01
C LEU A 42 -8.54 -4.69 -14.89
N ARG A 43 -8.89 -5.65 -15.73
CA ARG A 43 -10.23 -6.25 -15.75
C ARG A 43 -10.27 -7.56 -14.99
N TYR A 44 -11.16 -7.61 -14.01
CA TYR A 44 -11.56 -8.80 -13.26
C TYR A 44 -12.96 -9.24 -13.71
N PRO A 45 -13.47 -10.40 -13.29
CA PRO A 45 -14.79 -10.87 -13.71
C PRO A 45 -15.94 -9.89 -13.42
N ASN A 46 -15.92 -9.23 -12.26
CA ASN A 46 -17.06 -8.45 -11.76
C ASN A 46 -16.84 -6.93 -11.74
N PHE A 47 -15.60 -6.47 -11.93
CA PHE A 47 -15.26 -5.04 -11.98
C PHE A 47 -13.97 -4.85 -12.78
N ALA A 48 -13.65 -3.59 -13.07
CA ALA A 48 -12.36 -3.18 -13.58
C ALA A 48 -11.77 -2.10 -12.68
N LEU A 49 -10.44 -2.08 -12.58
CA LEU A 49 -9.68 -0.97 -12.03
C LEU A 49 -9.09 -0.17 -13.18
N LYS A 50 -9.08 1.15 -13.08
CA LYS A 50 -8.47 2.03 -14.07
C LYS A 50 -7.51 3.01 -13.43
N GLU A 51 -6.42 3.29 -14.12
CA GLU A 51 -5.40 4.29 -13.78
C GLU A 51 -5.27 5.26 -14.94
N LEU A 52 -5.50 6.54 -14.69
CA LEU A 52 -5.12 7.62 -15.58
C LEU A 52 -3.78 8.19 -15.11
N ASP A 53 -2.77 8.08 -15.95
CA ASP A 53 -1.42 8.62 -15.74
C ASP A 53 -1.18 9.75 -16.75
N LEU A 54 -0.83 10.94 -16.29
CA LEU A 54 -0.45 12.08 -17.16
C LEU A 54 1.06 12.40 -17.08
N GLY A 55 1.85 11.52 -16.47
CA GLY A 55 3.30 11.65 -16.28
C GLY A 55 3.71 12.32 -14.96
N GLU A 56 2.77 12.57 -14.06
CA GLU A 56 3.01 13.03 -12.70
C GLU A 56 3.50 11.91 -11.76
N LYS A 57 3.85 12.32 -10.53
CA LYS A 57 4.02 11.38 -9.44
C LYS A 57 2.65 11.04 -8.86
N GLY A 58 2.33 9.76 -8.76
CA GLY A 58 0.97 9.28 -8.56
C GLY A 58 0.22 9.24 -9.89
N ALA A 59 -0.97 8.66 -9.88
CA ALA A 59 -1.90 8.71 -10.99
C ALA A 59 -2.83 9.92 -10.82
N ALA A 60 -3.09 10.63 -11.92
CA ALA A 60 -4.08 11.69 -12.01
C ALA A 60 -5.50 11.21 -11.71
N GLY A 61 -5.77 9.91 -11.86
CA GLY A 61 -7.01 9.31 -11.41
C GLY A 61 -6.96 7.80 -11.25
N ILE A 62 -7.56 7.32 -10.16
CA ILE A 62 -7.82 5.91 -9.91
C ILE A 62 -9.33 5.68 -9.91
N TYR A 63 -9.78 4.60 -10.55
CA TYR A 63 -11.19 4.33 -10.72
C TYR A 63 -11.55 2.86 -10.47
N ILE A 64 -12.73 2.65 -9.90
CA ILE A 64 -13.43 1.36 -9.90
C ILE A 64 -14.59 1.46 -10.87
N ALA A 65 -14.64 0.55 -11.83
CA ALA A 65 -15.58 0.58 -12.94
C ALA A 65 -16.24 -0.79 -13.16
N SER A 66 -17.24 -0.83 -14.03
CA SER A 66 -17.79 -2.10 -14.54
C SER A 66 -16.72 -2.94 -15.22
N SER A 67 -16.82 -4.27 -15.13
CA SER A 67 -15.95 -5.19 -15.88
C SER A 67 -16.26 -5.20 -17.39
N GLU A 68 -17.43 -4.69 -17.80
CA GLU A 68 -17.85 -4.67 -19.19
C GLU A 68 -17.40 -3.41 -19.96
N GLY A 69 -17.30 -3.53 -21.27
CA GLY A 69 -17.00 -2.41 -22.18
C GLY A 69 -15.53 -2.30 -22.61
N PRO A 70 -15.14 -1.23 -23.32
CA PRO A 70 -13.75 -0.97 -23.69
C PRO A 70 -12.94 -0.37 -22.52
N CYS A 71 -11.60 -0.40 -22.62
CA CYS A 71 -10.75 0.40 -21.73
C CYS A 71 -10.84 1.86 -22.16
N GLN A 72 -11.73 2.61 -21.50
CA GLN A 72 -11.99 4.03 -21.73
C GLN A 72 -12.52 4.64 -20.43
N LEU A 73 -12.24 5.91 -20.18
CA LEU A 73 -12.87 6.65 -19.08
C LEU A 73 -14.35 6.92 -19.39
N ASN A 74 -15.20 6.69 -18.40
CA ASN A 74 -16.60 7.06 -18.43
C ASN A 74 -16.97 7.79 -17.14
N PRO A 75 -17.02 9.13 -17.12
CA PRO A 75 -17.25 9.91 -15.90
C PRO A 75 -18.64 9.71 -15.28
N THR A 76 -19.57 9.08 -16.00
CA THR A 76 -20.93 8.80 -15.49
C THR A 76 -21.06 7.43 -14.83
N LEU A 77 -20.15 6.50 -15.12
CA LEU A 77 -20.20 5.12 -14.63
C LEU A 77 -18.98 4.73 -13.81
N ASP A 78 -17.82 5.30 -14.12
CA ASP A 78 -16.58 5.04 -13.41
C ASP A 78 -16.60 5.77 -12.08
N ARG A 79 -16.47 5.03 -10.99
CA ARG A 79 -16.30 5.61 -9.67
C ARG A 79 -14.86 6.03 -9.51
N LYS A 80 -14.59 7.33 -9.61
CA LYS A 80 -13.30 7.90 -9.22
C LYS A 80 -13.08 7.73 -7.72
N ILE A 81 -11.88 7.31 -7.34
CA ILE A 81 -11.43 7.23 -5.96
C ILE A 81 -10.82 8.59 -5.62
N GLU A 82 -11.51 9.36 -4.78
CA GLU A 82 -11.01 10.64 -4.23
C GLU A 82 -10.28 10.34 -2.91
N ASP A 83 -9.08 9.76 -3.01
CA ASP A 83 -8.22 9.40 -1.87
C ASP A 83 -6.76 9.63 -2.25
N ASP A 84 -6.12 10.62 -1.61
CA ASP A 84 -4.74 11.00 -1.89
C ASP A 84 -3.74 9.89 -1.55
N THR A 85 -4.13 8.90 -0.73
CA THR A 85 -3.31 7.71 -0.46
C THR A 85 -3.37 6.70 -1.61
N ALA A 86 -4.40 6.73 -2.46
CA ALA A 86 -4.55 5.84 -3.60
C ALA A 86 -3.79 6.38 -4.83
N GLY A 87 -2.47 6.30 -4.79
CA GLY A 87 -1.60 6.83 -5.85
C GLY A 87 -1.53 5.97 -7.11
N TYR A 88 -1.50 4.64 -7.01
CA TYR A 88 -1.32 3.74 -8.15
C TYR A 88 -2.16 2.47 -8.02
N LEU A 89 -2.53 1.87 -9.15
CA LEU A 89 -3.09 0.52 -9.21
C LEU A 89 -2.07 -0.50 -8.72
N TRP A 90 -2.55 -1.37 -7.82
CA TRP A 90 -1.76 -2.49 -7.36
C TRP A 90 -2.34 -3.83 -7.81
N GLY A 91 -3.64 -4.04 -7.59
CA GLY A 91 -4.30 -5.29 -7.97
C GLY A 91 -5.62 -5.50 -7.23
N ALA A 92 -6.13 -6.73 -7.25
CA ALA A 92 -7.29 -7.11 -6.47
C ALA A 92 -7.26 -8.59 -6.05
N VAL A 93 -7.97 -8.91 -4.97
CA VAL A 93 -8.27 -10.28 -4.55
C VAL A 93 -9.77 -10.38 -4.28
N GLY A 94 -10.48 -11.20 -5.05
CA GLY A 94 -11.94 -11.26 -5.04
C GLY A 94 -12.55 -9.86 -5.23
N PRO A 95 -13.44 -9.39 -4.34
CA PRO A 95 -14.04 -8.06 -4.42
C PRO A 95 -13.17 -6.94 -3.83
N TYR A 96 -11.93 -7.22 -3.39
CA TYR A 96 -11.09 -6.24 -2.70
C TYR A 96 -10.07 -5.60 -3.64
N ALA A 97 -10.20 -4.31 -3.88
CA ALA A 97 -9.31 -3.53 -4.75
C ALA A 97 -8.19 -2.88 -3.93
N PHE A 98 -6.95 -3.00 -4.41
CA PHE A 98 -5.75 -2.52 -3.76
C PHE A 98 -5.11 -1.39 -4.55
N PHE A 99 -4.76 -0.31 -3.84
CA PHE A 99 -4.03 0.82 -4.38
C PHE A 99 -2.83 1.14 -3.50
N ARG A 100 -1.71 1.51 -4.12
CA ARG A 100 -0.47 1.93 -3.43
C ARG A 100 -0.37 3.44 -3.41
N GLY A 101 0.26 3.98 -2.37
CA GLY A 101 0.64 5.38 -2.30
C GLY A 101 1.69 5.74 -3.35
N ALA A 102 1.70 7.01 -3.73
CA ALA A 102 2.71 7.55 -4.63
C ALA A 102 4.09 7.70 -3.95
N ASP A 103 4.06 7.89 -2.63
CA ASP A 103 5.19 8.32 -1.82
C ASP A 103 5.39 7.37 -0.64
N GLY A 104 6.64 6.98 -0.39
CA GLY A 104 6.99 6.29 0.84
C GLY A 104 6.99 7.23 2.04
N LEU A 105 6.70 6.69 3.22
CA LEU A 105 6.76 7.38 4.50
C LEU A 105 7.55 6.50 5.47
N ASN A 106 8.66 7.01 6.02
CA ASN A 106 9.53 6.28 6.94
C ASN A 106 10.01 4.92 6.39
N GLY A 107 10.23 4.83 5.08
CA GLY A 107 10.63 3.58 4.40
C GLY A 107 9.50 2.55 4.20
N GLY A 108 8.30 2.82 4.72
CA GLY A 108 7.08 2.11 4.36
C GLY A 108 6.40 2.73 3.14
N LEU A 109 5.59 1.96 2.43
CA LEU A 109 4.74 2.45 1.35
C LEU A 109 3.29 2.47 1.85
N PRO A 110 2.58 3.61 1.84
CA PRO A 110 1.16 3.63 2.12
C PRO A 110 0.40 2.75 1.13
N PHE A 111 -0.68 2.16 1.58
CA PHE A 111 -1.63 1.47 0.70
C PHE A 111 -3.03 1.52 1.30
N VAL A 112 -4.01 1.34 0.42
CA VAL A 112 -5.42 1.30 0.78
C VAL A 112 -6.11 0.12 0.13
N VAL A 113 -7.15 -0.37 0.80
CA VAL A 113 -8.01 -1.43 0.29
C VAL A 113 -9.46 -0.97 0.31
N TYR A 114 -10.13 -1.18 -0.81
CA TYR A 114 -11.53 -0.84 -1.01
C TYR A 114 -12.34 -2.11 -1.27
N ASP A 115 -13.59 -2.14 -0.82
CA ASP A 115 -14.58 -3.08 -1.35
C ASP A 115 -15.06 -2.55 -2.71
N ALA A 116 -14.70 -3.22 -3.80
CA ALA A 116 -15.01 -2.80 -5.16
C ALA A 116 -16.53 -2.77 -5.45
N ARG A 117 -17.32 -3.56 -4.73
CA ARG A 117 -18.78 -3.63 -4.91
C ARG A 117 -19.43 -2.34 -4.44
N THR A 118 -19.05 -1.89 -3.24
CA THR A 118 -19.68 -0.75 -2.57
C THR A 118 -18.91 0.55 -2.81
N GLY A 119 -17.60 0.46 -3.07
CA GLY A 119 -16.68 1.59 -3.10
C GLY A 119 -16.27 2.08 -1.73
N ALA A 120 -16.58 1.31 -0.67
CA ALA A 120 -16.20 1.67 0.68
C ALA A 120 -14.70 1.43 0.89
N ARG A 121 -14.00 2.44 1.43
CA ARG A 121 -12.64 2.27 1.93
C ARG A 121 -12.68 1.40 3.18
N LEU A 122 -11.93 0.31 3.17
CA LEU A 122 -11.87 -0.63 4.29
C LEU A 122 -10.69 -0.31 5.21
N ILE A 123 -9.52 -0.06 4.63
CA ILE A 123 -8.29 0.22 5.38
C ILE A 123 -7.38 1.19 4.66
N GLU A 124 -6.56 1.85 5.47
CA GLU A 124 -5.27 2.44 5.13
C GLU A 124 -4.21 1.77 6.01
N ASP A 125 -3.03 1.53 5.45
CA ASP A 125 -1.86 1.13 6.23
C ASP A 125 -0.54 1.42 5.52
N LEU A 126 0.59 1.22 6.22
CA LEU A 126 1.94 1.31 5.66
C LEU A 126 2.59 -0.07 5.59
N ILE A 127 3.01 -0.48 4.40
CA ILE A 127 3.70 -1.75 4.17
C ILE A 127 5.20 -1.56 3.96
N ALA A 128 5.99 -2.40 4.63
CA ALA A 128 7.41 -2.57 4.38
C ALA A 128 7.64 -3.67 3.33
N GLY A 129 7.88 -3.28 2.08
CA GLY A 129 8.06 -4.21 0.97
C GLY A 129 6.74 -4.64 0.35
N ASP A 130 6.49 -5.96 0.29
CA ASP A 130 5.31 -6.57 -0.33
C ASP A 130 4.50 -7.38 0.69
N PHE A 131 3.31 -7.85 0.30
CA PHE A 131 2.59 -8.80 1.14
C PHE A 131 3.40 -10.10 1.26
N ALA A 132 3.38 -10.73 2.42
CA ALA A 132 3.86 -12.09 2.57
C ALA A 132 2.83 -13.10 2.06
N ALA A 133 1.53 -12.79 2.25
CA ALA A 133 0.43 -13.59 1.73
C ALA A 133 -0.86 -12.78 1.63
N LEU A 134 -1.67 -13.11 0.63
CA LEU A 134 -3.07 -12.70 0.50
C LEU A 134 -3.90 -13.97 0.33
N SER A 135 -4.93 -14.16 1.16
CA SER A 135 -5.78 -15.36 1.12
C SER A 135 -7.23 -14.99 1.33
N LEU A 136 -8.08 -15.37 0.38
CA LEU A 136 -9.52 -15.18 0.45
C LEU A 136 -10.20 -16.51 0.74
N VAL A 137 -10.95 -16.58 1.84
CA VAL A 137 -11.78 -17.73 2.19
C VAL A 137 -13.22 -17.25 2.35
N GLY A 138 -14.08 -17.64 1.39
CA GLY A 138 -15.41 -17.07 1.29
C GLY A 138 -15.32 -15.56 1.03
N GLU A 139 -15.84 -14.77 1.97
CA GLU A 139 -15.84 -13.30 1.92
C GLU A 139 -14.75 -12.65 2.77
N GLU A 140 -13.99 -13.42 3.58
CA GLU A 140 -12.95 -12.87 4.45
C GLU A 140 -11.59 -12.91 3.75
N LEU A 141 -10.99 -11.73 3.56
CA LEU A 141 -9.64 -11.58 3.05
C LEU A 141 -8.65 -11.46 4.21
N THR A 142 -7.67 -12.35 4.24
CA THR A 142 -6.54 -12.29 5.16
C THR A 142 -5.29 -11.77 4.44
N LEU A 143 -4.67 -10.75 5.03
CA LEU A 143 -3.44 -10.12 4.57
C LEU A 143 -2.35 -10.39 5.60
N ARG A 144 -1.20 -10.89 5.14
CA ARG A 144 0.03 -10.96 5.94
C ARG A 144 1.07 -10.08 5.31
N TYR A 145 1.68 -9.19 6.09
CA TYR A 145 2.72 -8.29 5.63
C TYR A 145 3.54 -7.76 6.80
N ARG A 146 4.63 -7.05 6.50
CA ARG A 146 5.34 -6.26 7.50
C ARG A 146 4.78 -4.84 7.49
N ARG A 147 4.26 -4.39 8.63
CA ARG A 147 3.75 -3.03 8.81
C ARG A 147 4.86 -2.13 9.32
N THR A 148 4.97 -0.92 8.75
CA THR A 148 5.88 0.12 9.26
C THR A 148 5.17 0.94 10.34
N TYR A 149 5.82 1.06 11.51
CA TYR A 149 5.34 1.82 12.65
C TYR A 149 6.37 2.88 13.05
N ALA A 150 5.94 4.14 13.11
CA ALA A 150 6.72 5.22 13.71
C ALA A 150 6.30 5.37 15.17
N ALA A 151 7.20 5.05 16.09
CA ALA A 151 6.98 5.25 17.52
C ALA A 151 7.00 6.75 17.87
N SER A 152 6.51 7.09 19.07
CA SER A 152 6.62 8.45 19.63
C SER A 152 7.93 8.69 20.40
N CYS A 153 8.79 7.67 20.49
CA CYS A 153 9.98 7.63 21.32
C CYS A 153 11.17 7.00 20.57
N SER A 154 12.37 7.11 21.15
CA SER A 154 13.60 6.53 20.59
C SER A 154 14.09 5.33 21.39
N LEU A 155 14.24 4.18 20.74
CA LEU A 155 14.94 3.00 21.26
C LEU A 155 16.45 3.25 21.44
N LEU A 156 17.03 4.28 20.82
CA LEU A 156 18.43 4.65 21.02
C LEU A 156 18.63 5.51 22.26
N ALA A 157 17.78 6.53 22.45
CA ALA A 157 17.92 7.46 23.56
C ALA A 157 17.33 6.92 24.86
N ALA A 158 16.28 6.09 24.78
CA ALA A 158 15.53 5.61 25.93
C ALA A 158 15.07 4.15 25.73
N PRO A 159 16.00 3.18 25.64
CA PRO A 159 15.71 1.81 25.20
C PRO A 159 14.59 1.14 26.00
N GLU A 160 14.65 1.16 27.33
CA GLU A 160 13.70 0.44 28.18
C GLU A 160 12.30 1.05 28.19
N THR A 161 12.21 2.37 28.38
CA THR A 161 10.92 3.06 28.42
C THR A 161 10.27 3.09 27.05
N CYS A 162 11.04 3.29 25.98
CA CYS A 162 10.51 3.25 24.63
C CYS A 162 10.07 1.84 24.24
N ALA A 163 10.83 0.80 24.61
CA ALA A 163 10.44 -0.58 24.40
C ALA A 163 9.11 -0.92 25.08
N ALA A 164 8.90 -0.46 26.31
CA ALA A 164 7.63 -0.64 27.01
C ALA A 164 6.46 0.02 26.27
N THR A 165 6.64 1.27 25.82
CA THR A 165 5.64 2.01 25.04
C THR A 165 5.29 1.30 23.73
N ILE A 166 6.30 0.90 22.94
CA ILE A 166 6.10 0.20 21.66
C ILE A 166 5.33 -1.11 21.87
N ARG A 167 5.71 -1.91 22.87
CA ARG A 167 5.01 -3.17 23.15
C ARG A 167 3.53 -2.93 23.48
N GLN A 168 3.25 -1.92 24.29
CA GLN A 168 1.89 -1.56 24.65
C GLN A 168 1.08 -1.11 23.43
N GLU A 169 1.62 -0.18 22.64
CA GLU A 169 0.94 0.39 21.48
C GLU A 169 0.68 -0.64 20.37
N LEU A 170 1.61 -1.58 20.20
CA LEU A 170 1.52 -2.64 19.18
C LEU A 170 0.84 -3.91 19.69
N GLY A 171 0.45 -3.98 20.97
CA GLY A 171 -0.16 -5.16 21.57
C GLY A 171 0.78 -6.38 21.62
N LEU A 172 2.10 -6.15 21.72
CA LEU A 172 3.12 -7.20 21.80
C LEU A 172 3.22 -7.75 23.23
N ALA A 173 3.73 -8.98 23.34
CA ALA A 173 4.06 -9.57 24.63
C ALA A 173 5.05 -8.68 25.42
N ALA A 174 4.87 -8.61 26.75
CA ALA A 174 5.68 -7.73 27.61
C ALA A 174 7.18 -8.06 27.59
N ASP A 175 7.52 -9.33 27.36
CA ASP A 175 8.88 -9.86 27.27
C ASP A 175 9.40 -9.91 25.82
N ARG A 176 8.62 -9.44 24.82
CA ARG A 176 9.03 -9.44 23.41
C ARG A 176 10.35 -8.67 23.25
N PRO A 177 11.43 -9.29 22.73
CA PRO A 177 12.67 -8.58 22.48
C PRO A 177 12.48 -7.43 21.48
N MET A 178 13.02 -6.25 21.80
CA MET A 178 13.05 -5.12 20.88
C MET A 178 14.29 -5.17 20.00
N PRO A 179 14.21 -4.66 18.75
CA PRO A 179 15.36 -4.64 17.85
C PRO A 179 16.41 -3.62 18.31
N ASP A 180 17.68 -3.90 18.00
CA ASP A 180 18.73 -2.88 18.09
C ASP A 180 18.60 -1.91 16.91
N CYS A 181 18.27 -0.66 17.20
CA CYS A 181 18.14 0.37 16.19
C CYS A 181 19.47 1.04 15.82
N ARG A 182 20.58 0.79 16.52
CA ARG A 182 21.84 1.50 16.25
C ARG A 182 22.30 1.32 14.80
N PRO A 183 22.32 0.10 14.23
CA PRO A 183 22.75 -0.09 12.85
C PRO A 183 21.91 0.70 11.83
N ALA A 184 20.62 0.89 12.08
CA ALA A 184 19.72 1.60 11.16
C ALA A 184 19.95 3.12 11.15
N TYR A 185 20.39 3.70 12.26
CA TYR A 185 20.60 5.16 12.41
C TYR A 185 22.08 5.56 12.27
N GLN A 186 23.01 4.61 12.40
CA GLN A 186 24.45 4.86 12.32
C GLN A 186 24.86 5.61 11.04
N PRO A 187 24.32 5.31 9.84
CA PRO A 187 24.69 6.08 8.64
C PRO A 187 24.34 7.57 8.73
N ALA A 188 23.23 7.93 9.38
CA ALA A 188 22.86 9.32 9.58
C ALA A 188 23.75 9.99 10.64
N ILE A 189 24.07 9.28 11.72
CA ILE A 189 25.00 9.74 12.77
C ILE A 189 26.40 10.01 12.19
N ASP A 190 26.88 9.11 11.33
CA ASP A 190 28.20 9.23 10.70
C ASP A 190 28.24 10.36 9.66
N ALA A 191 27.12 10.62 8.99
CA ALA A 191 26.99 11.69 8.01
C ALA A 191 26.98 13.09 8.64
N ASP A 192 26.46 13.23 9.87
CA ASP A 192 26.46 14.48 10.63
C ASP A 192 26.77 14.23 12.12
N PRO A 193 28.07 14.12 12.47
CA PRO A 193 28.50 13.88 13.85
C PRO A 193 28.09 14.98 14.84
N ASP A 194 27.94 16.22 14.37
CA ASP A 194 27.51 17.35 15.20
C ASP A 194 26.02 17.22 15.57
N ALA A 195 25.22 16.60 14.70
CA ALA A 195 23.82 16.27 14.96
C ALA A 195 23.60 14.90 15.62
N ALA A 196 24.66 14.12 15.91
CA ALA A 196 24.55 12.73 16.40
C ALA A 196 23.56 12.57 17.56
N LYS A 197 23.66 13.43 18.59
CA LYS A 197 22.77 13.37 19.77
C LYS A 197 21.31 13.67 19.41
N ALA A 198 21.07 14.56 18.44
CA ALA A 198 19.73 14.84 17.97
C ALA A 198 19.16 13.66 17.17
N ILE A 199 19.98 13.01 16.34
CA ILE A 199 19.63 11.82 15.56
C ILE A 199 19.32 10.64 16.48
N GLU A 200 20.11 10.44 17.55
CA GLU A 200 19.82 9.43 18.57
C GLU A 200 18.47 9.66 19.28
N ALA A 201 17.99 10.91 19.34
CA ALA A 201 16.70 11.24 19.91
C ALA A 201 15.53 11.12 18.91
N TRP A 202 15.79 10.86 17.63
CA TRP A 202 14.73 10.68 16.64
C TRP A 202 13.83 9.50 16.99
N PRO A 203 12.51 9.60 16.74
CA PRO A 203 11.61 8.49 17.00
C PRO A 203 12.01 7.24 16.23
N SER A 204 11.86 6.08 16.86
CA SER A 204 12.17 4.79 16.24
C SER A 204 11.12 4.39 15.24
N VAL A 205 11.55 4.02 14.03
CA VAL A 205 10.70 3.41 13.03
C VAL A 205 10.97 1.91 13.02
N ILE A 206 9.90 1.11 13.12
CA ILE A 206 9.98 -0.34 13.26
C ILE A 206 9.04 -1.01 12.27
N ASP A 207 9.58 -1.94 11.50
CA ASP A 207 8.78 -2.89 10.75
C ASP A 207 8.53 -4.13 11.58
N TYR A 208 7.31 -4.65 11.57
CA TYR A 208 6.92 -5.87 12.29
C TYR A 208 5.84 -6.62 11.51
N PRO A 209 5.79 -7.95 11.61
CA PRO A 209 4.81 -8.73 10.87
C PRO A 209 3.43 -8.62 11.50
N VAL A 210 2.43 -8.56 10.65
CA VAL A 210 1.02 -8.41 11.03
C VAL A 210 0.14 -9.34 10.21
N GLU A 211 -0.98 -9.73 10.80
CA GLU A 211 -2.10 -10.32 10.08
C GLU A 211 -3.31 -9.39 10.20
N ARG A 212 -3.92 -9.09 9.04
CA ARG A 212 -5.11 -8.25 8.97
C ARG A 212 -6.21 -9.02 8.27
N LYS A 213 -7.41 -9.00 8.83
CA LYS A 213 -8.60 -9.61 8.23
C LYS A 213 -9.58 -8.54 7.81
N LEU A 214 -10.08 -8.65 6.58
CA LEU A 214 -11.03 -7.72 5.98
C LEU A 214 -12.27 -8.47 5.56
N SER A 215 -13.42 -7.87 5.87
CA SER A 215 -14.74 -8.31 5.42
C SER A 215 -15.62 -7.08 5.20
N ALA A 216 -16.74 -7.25 4.51
CA ALA A 216 -17.76 -6.19 4.41
C ALA A 216 -18.32 -5.77 5.79
N SER A 217 -18.27 -6.65 6.80
CA SER A 217 -18.75 -6.39 8.15
C SER A 217 -17.74 -5.71 9.08
N GLY A 218 -16.47 -5.61 8.67
CA GLY A 218 -15.45 -4.99 9.49
C GLY A 218 -14.04 -5.53 9.24
N THR A 219 -13.09 -4.92 9.93
CA THR A 219 -11.66 -5.25 9.83
C THR A 219 -11.09 -5.56 11.20
N SER A 220 -10.08 -6.43 11.26
CA SER A 220 -9.32 -6.69 12.47
C SER A 220 -7.84 -6.79 12.14
N PHE A 221 -7.01 -6.54 13.15
CA PHE A 221 -5.56 -6.46 13.02
C PHE A 221 -4.91 -7.07 14.26
N VAL A 222 -3.88 -7.88 14.06
CA VAL A 222 -3.03 -8.40 15.11
C VAL A 222 -1.57 -8.38 14.68
N ALA A 223 -0.68 -8.01 15.60
CA ALA A 223 0.73 -8.33 15.46
C ALA A 223 0.90 -9.85 15.52
N VAL A 224 1.76 -10.42 14.67
CA VAL A 224 2.08 -11.84 14.71
C VAL A 224 3.54 -12.05 15.06
N ASP A 225 3.92 -13.28 15.40
CA ASP A 225 5.30 -13.59 15.69
C ASP A 225 6.21 -13.37 14.46
N GLY A 226 7.36 -12.76 14.72
CA GLY A 226 8.46 -12.63 13.76
C GLY A 226 9.27 -11.37 14.00
N ASP A 227 10.42 -11.27 13.34
CA ASP A 227 11.43 -10.27 13.67
C ASP A 227 10.90 -8.84 13.60
N LEU A 228 11.29 -8.01 14.56
CA LEU A 228 11.14 -6.57 14.48
C LEU A 228 12.42 -6.00 13.85
N VAL A 229 12.30 -5.03 12.97
CA VAL A 229 13.45 -4.45 12.26
C VAL A 229 13.37 -2.94 12.32
N CYS A 230 14.42 -2.28 12.80
CA CYS A 230 14.46 -0.82 12.79
C CYS A 230 14.75 -0.29 11.39
N ARG A 231 14.20 0.88 11.09
CA ARG A 231 14.51 1.68 9.91
C ARG A 231 14.92 3.09 10.33
N PRO A 232 15.75 3.77 9.52
CA PRO A 232 16.00 5.18 9.74
C PRO A 232 14.68 5.95 9.61
N SER A 233 14.42 6.86 10.55
CA SER A 233 13.39 7.88 10.38
C SER A 233 13.86 8.83 9.29
N MET A 234 13.01 9.07 8.28
CA MET A 234 13.27 9.97 7.16
C MET A 234 12.06 10.85 6.88
#